data_AF-A0A2P1PUP8-F1
#
_entry.id   AF-A0A2P1PUP8-F1
#
_cell.length_a   1.000
_cell.length_b   1.000
_cell.length_c   1.000
_cell.angle_alpha   90.00
_cell.angle_beta   90.00
_cell.angle_gamma   90.00
#
_symmetry.space_group_name_H-M   'P 1'
#
loop_
_entity.id
_entity.type
_entity.pdbx_description
1 polymer ?
#
loop_
_entity_poly.entity_id
_entity_poly.type
_entity_poly.pdbx_seq_one_letter_code
_entity_poly.pdbx_strand_id
1 'polypeptide(L)'
;MDTLNSFLDRKFAKNKRVPLKALTEPIRSGHTIPAGVLVVMASGDRQLRIKILEKDTPHKGFSAPLPLNEFAAQHKITPHYLFWFLSQQPVAEYLVARANGLVFLRVPKSTLMDLPIPLPTRVTRIRPAKEFSVVKLNNPFSRLIGELHNDYLLNTRNHRYRTAAILAGAICEVILYQMLIEQGVSPSHLENDRSLGLNKLLDYVRVLQLDQQTGFPISQLVELQRNRNEAVHAGRLVNSEREISAKDLEGFNLVVKYFGI
;
A
#
# COMPACT_ATOMS: atom_id res chain seq x y z
N MET A 1 -6.67 21.85 -10.35
CA MET A 1 -5.74 21.43 -9.28
C MET A 1 -4.38 22.04 -9.58
N ASP A 2 -3.75 22.69 -8.61
CA ASP A 2 -2.39 23.18 -8.77
C ASP A 2 -1.43 21.97 -8.91
N THR A 3 -0.67 21.92 -10.00
CA THR A 3 0.38 20.90 -10.15
C THR A 3 1.51 21.16 -9.15
N LEU A 4 2.26 20.12 -8.77
CA LEU A 4 3.42 20.26 -7.87
C LEU A 4 4.37 21.38 -8.35
N ASN A 5 4.65 21.45 -9.65
CA ASN A 5 5.52 22.47 -10.24
C ASN A 5 4.93 23.88 -10.08
N SER A 6 3.64 24.08 -10.38
CA SER A 6 2.97 25.37 -10.17
C SER A 6 3.05 25.82 -8.71
N PHE A 7 2.81 24.91 -7.76
CA PHE A 7 2.96 25.19 -6.34
C PHE A 7 4.39 25.59 -5.96
N LEU A 8 5.39 24.86 -6.47
CA LEU A 8 6.79 25.13 -6.19
C LEU A 8 7.25 26.46 -6.79
N ASP A 9 6.84 26.76 -8.02
CA ASP A 9 7.18 28.01 -8.72
C ASP A 9 6.55 29.21 -8.05
N ARG A 10 5.31 29.08 -7.55
CA ARG A 10 4.63 30.17 -6.83
C ARG A 10 5.18 30.41 -5.43
N LYS A 11 5.34 29.34 -4.63
CA LYS A 11 5.68 29.45 -3.19
C LYS A 11 7.19 29.50 -2.93
N PHE A 12 7.99 28.93 -3.82
CA PHE A 12 9.43 28.74 -3.66
C PHE A 12 10.23 29.17 -4.90
N ALA A 13 9.74 30.17 -5.63
CA ALA A 13 10.34 30.68 -6.88
C ALA A 13 11.85 30.93 -6.77
N LYS A 14 12.29 31.48 -5.63
CA LYS A 14 13.68 31.91 -5.37
C LYS A 14 14.53 30.85 -4.66
N ASN A 15 13.97 29.68 -4.38
CA ASN A 15 14.66 28.65 -3.62
C ASN A 15 15.32 27.67 -4.59
N LYS A 16 16.60 27.37 -4.36
CA LYS A 16 17.25 26.22 -5.02
C LYS A 16 16.52 24.95 -4.62
N ARG A 17 16.23 24.07 -5.57
CA ARG A 17 15.56 22.78 -5.34
C ARG A 17 16.58 21.67 -5.47
N VAL A 18 16.52 20.69 -4.58
CA VAL A 18 17.34 19.48 -4.62
C VAL A 18 16.44 18.26 -4.46
N PRO A 19 16.78 17.11 -5.07
CA PRO A 19 15.99 15.90 -4.86
C PRO A 19 16.11 15.44 -3.40
N LEU A 20 15.06 14.84 -2.85
CA LEU A 20 15.05 14.36 -1.46
C LEU A 20 16.22 13.42 -1.14
N LYS A 21 16.65 12.58 -2.10
CA LYS A 21 17.83 11.71 -1.95
C LYS A 21 19.12 12.43 -1.61
N ALA A 22 19.26 13.70 -1.98
CA ALA A 22 20.44 14.51 -1.64
C ALA A 22 20.43 14.95 -0.17
N LEU A 23 19.29 14.88 0.51
CA LEU A 23 19.09 15.33 1.88
C LEU A 23 19.05 14.17 2.89
N THR A 24 18.96 12.92 2.43
CA THR A 24 18.69 11.76 3.29
C THR A 24 19.71 10.65 3.15
N GLU A 25 19.90 9.89 4.24
CA GLU A 25 20.71 8.66 4.25
C GLU A 25 19.84 7.39 4.19
N PRO A 26 20.32 6.30 3.58
CA PRO A 26 19.60 5.04 3.57
C PRO A 26 19.68 4.33 4.93
N ILE A 27 18.55 3.91 5.48
CA ILE A 27 18.49 2.94 6.59
C ILE A 27 18.17 1.56 5.99
N ARG A 28 18.96 0.55 6.35
CA ARG A 28 18.73 -0.85 5.93
C ARG A 28 17.56 -1.45 6.71
N SER A 29 16.76 -2.29 6.04
CA SER A 29 15.69 -3.07 6.67
C SER A 29 16.24 -3.99 7.77
N GLY A 30 15.53 -4.09 8.91
CA GLY A 30 15.98 -4.87 10.07
C GLY A 30 16.74 -4.08 11.14
N HIS A 31 17.07 -2.81 10.89
CA HIS A 31 17.64 -1.90 11.90
C HIS A 31 16.56 -1.11 12.65
N THR A 32 16.96 -0.47 13.75
CA THR A 32 16.13 0.46 14.50
C THR A 32 16.14 1.83 13.83
N ILE A 33 14.97 2.44 13.62
CA ILE A 33 14.84 3.83 13.19
C ILE A 33 14.89 4.69 14.46
N PRO A 34 15.85 5.63 14.58
CA PRO A 34 15.96 6.49 15.75
C PRO A 34 14.75 7.40 15.96
N ALA A 35 14.48 7.77 17.21
CA ALA A 35 13.57 8.85 17.55
C ALA A 35 13.98 10.17 16.83
N GLY A 36 12.99 10.98 16.47
CA GLY A 36 13.18 12.25 15.76
C GLY A 36 13.29 12.12 14.23
N VAL A 37 13.37 10.90 13.68
CA VAL A 37 13.36 10.67 12.23
C VAL A 37 11.95 10.83 11.67
N LEU A 38 11.84 11.53 10.54
CA LEU A 38 10.61 11.61 9.76
C LEU A 38 10.41 10.31 8.98
N VAL A 39 9.20 9.77 9.03
CA VAL A 39 8.79 8.60 8.27
C VAL A 39 7.59 8.92 7.39
N VAL A 40 7.63 8.42 6.16
CA VAL A 40 6.45 8.31 5.31
C VAL A 40 5.93 6.90 5.45
N MET A 41 4.80 6.75 6.13
CA MET A 41 4.21 5.47 6.47
C MET A 41 3.02 5.19 5.56
N ALA A 42 2.97 3.96 5.05
CA ALA A 42 1.72 3.40 4.61
C ALA A 42 0.87 3.05 5.83
N SER A 43 -0.44 3.33 5.76
CA SER A 43 -1.40 2.97 6.79
C SER A 43 -2.53 2.14 6.21
N GLY A 44 -3.05 1.20 6.99
CA GLY A 44 -4.10 0.25 6.57
C GLY A 44 -5.49 0.89 6.43
N ASP A 45 -5.62 2.18 6.71
CA ASP A 45 -6.84 2.98 6.57
C ASP A 45 -6.83 3.83 5.29
N ARG A 46 -6.04 3.45 4.27
CA ARG A 46 -5.93 4.17 2.99
C ARG A 46 -5.42 5.61 3.17
N GLN A 47 -4.57 5.82 4.18
CA GLN A 47 -3.91 7.08 4.42
C GLN A 47 -2.41 6.96 4.17
N LEU A 48 -1.86 7.95 3.47
CA LEU A 48 -0.44 8.23 3.55
C LEU A 48 -0.21 9.03 4.83
N ARG A 49 0.55 8.48 5.78
CA ARG A 49 0.87 9.16 7.04
C ARG A 49 2.29 9.68 7.01
N ILE A 50 2.46 10.94 7.33
CA ILE A 50 3.76 11.58 7.49
C ILE A 50 3.90 11.83 8.99
N LYS A 51 4.94 11.28 9.62
CA LYS A 51 5.08 11.30 11.08
C LYS A 51 6.54 11.42 11.50
N ILE A 52 6.80 12.20 12.55
CA ILE A 52 8.10 12.17 13.23
C ILE A 52 8.01 11.14 14.36
N LEU A 53 8.94 10.19 14.40
CA LEU A 53 8.96 9.15 15.43
C LEU A 53 9.31 9.75 16.80
N GLU A 54 8.52 9.44 17.81
CA GLU A 54 8.78 9.89 19.19
C GLU A 54 9.77 9.00 19.95
N LYS A 55 9.92 7.75 19.48
CA LYS A 55 10.77 6.74 20.08
C LYS A 55 11.40 5.88 19.00
N ASP A 56 12.50 5.24 19.38
CA ASP A 56 13.18 4.24 18.57
C ASP A 56 12.18 3.14 18.14
N THR A 57 12.11 2.88 16.84
CA THR A 57 11.10 2.00 16.26
C THR A 57 11.74 0.98 15.30
N PRO A 58 11.45 -0.33 15.42
CA PRO A 58 11.99 -1.34 14.51
C PRO A 58 11.57 -1.10 13.05
N HIS A 59 12.53 -1.14 12.11
CA HIS A 59 12.24 -0.97 10.69
C HIS A 59 11.70 -2.26 10.05
N LYS A 60 10.37 -2.39 10.04
CA LYS A 60 9.63 -3.54 9.47
C LYS A 60 9.39 -3.46 7.96
N GLY A 61 10.00 -2.52 7.24
CA GLY A 61 9.83 -2.34 5.79
C GLY A 61 8.52 -1.68 5.33
N PHE A 62 7.60 -1.32 6.22
CA PHE A 62 6.31 -0.67 5.86
C PHE A 62 6.38 0.86 5.77
N SER A 63 7.40 1.45 6.36
CA SER A 63 7.66 2.89 6.39
C SER A 63 8.92 3.22 5.59
N ALA A 64 8.93 4.39 4.94
CA ALA A 64 10.13 4.96 4.35
C ALA A 64 10.73 5.99 5.33
N PRO A 65 11.78 5.63 6.09
CA PRO A 65 12.46 6.57 6.96
C PRO A 65 13.31 7.56 6.14
N LEU A 66 13.32 8.81 6.60
CA LEU A 66 14.04 9.93 5.99
C LEU A 66 15.02 10.53 7.01
N PRO A 67 16.07 9.81 7.43
CA PRO A 67 17.11 10.39 8.27
C PRO A 67 17.88 11.44 7.46
N LEU A 68 18.19 12.56 8.07
CA LEU A 68 18.85 13.68 7.40
C LEU A 68 20.38 13.53 7.45
N ASN A 69 21.04 13.88 6.36
CA ASN A 69 22.50 13.85 6.24
C ASN A 69 23.15 15.21 6.61
N GLU A 70 24.49 15.28 6.54
CA GLU A 70 25.24 16.50 6.81
C GLU A 70 24.89 17.66 5.86
N PHE A 71 24.64 17.36 4.58
CA PHE A 71 24.24 18.37 3.59
C PHE A 71 22.90 19.03 3.96
N ALA A 72 21.94 18.25 4.45
CA ALA A 72 20.69 18.76 4.98
C ALA A 72 20.92 19.69 6.19
N ALA A 73 21.84 19.33 7.10
CA ALA A 73 22.19 20.15 8.26
C ALA A 73 22.82 21.49 7.85
N GLN A 74 23.76 21.50 6.89
CA GLN A 74 24.38 22.71 6.34
C GLN A 74 23.34 23.67 5.74
N HIS A 75 22.30 23.12 5.12
CA HIS A 75 21.18 23.87 4.55
C HIS A 75 20.01 24.10 5.52
N LYS A 76 20.21 23.87 6.82
CA LYS A 76 19.20 24.11 7.88
C LYS A 76 17.88 23.36 7.66
N ILE A 77 17.93 22.22 6.97
CA ILE A 77 16.81 21.30 6.82
C ILE A 77 16.70 20.50 8.12
N THR A 78 15.49 20.41 8.67
CA THR A 78 15.18 19.64 9.87
C THR A 78 14.06 18.64 9.59
N PRO A 79 13.85 17.61 10.43
CA PRO A 79 12.71 16.70 10.28
C PRO A 79 11.37 17.45 10.27
N HIS A 80 11.27 18.52 11.07
CA HIS A 80 10.10 19.40 11.11
C HIS A 80 9.91 20.22 9.82
N TYR A 81 11.00 20.63 9.18
CA TYR A 81 10.93 21.28 7.87
C TYR A 81 10.37 20.33 6.80
N LEU A 82 10.94 19.13 6.71
CA LEU A 82 10.44 18.13 5.77
C LEU A 82 8.99 17.73 6.09
N PHE A 83 8.64 17.55 7.36
CA PHE A 83 7.27 17.30 7.78
C PHE A 83 6.32 18.37 7.25
N TRP A 84 6.64 19.64 7.50
CA TRP A 84 5.82 20.77 7.04
C TRP A 84 5.67 20.80 5.53
N PHE A 85 6.77 20.57 4.79
CA PHE A 85 6.78 20.59 3.33
C PHE A 85 5.95 19.44 2.74
N LEU A 86 6.16 18.21 3.22
CA LEU A 86 5.41 17.04 2.75
C LEU A 86 3.93 17.09 3.14
N SER A 87 3.59 17.83 4.21
CA SER A 87 2.20 18.06 4.65
C SER A 87 1.49 19.18 3.86
N GLN A 88 2.16 19.85 2.91
CA GLN A 88 1.48 20.81 2.05
C GLN A 88 0.55 20.06 1.09
N GLN A 89 -0.70 20.51 0.97
CA GLN A 89 -1.74 19.82 0.18
C GLN A 89 -1.27 19.43 -1.24
N PRO A 90 -0.66 20.31 -2.06
CA PRO A 90 -0.21 19.92 -3.41
C PRO A 90 0.90 18.86 -3.41
N VAL A 91 1.72 18.81 -2.36
CA VAL A 91 2.78 17.79 -2.20
C VAL A 91 2.17 16.47 -1.76
N ALA A 92 1.28 16.52 -0.77
CA ALA A 92 0.54 15.36 -0.29
C ALA A 92 -0.28 14.69 -1.41
N GLU A 93 -1.02 15.49 -2.20
CA GLU A 93 -1.78 15.02 -3.36
C GLU A 93 -0.87 14.44 -4.45
N TYR A 94 0.28 15.07 -4.72
CA TYR A 94 1.27 14.54 -5.66
C TYR A 94 1.77 13.14 -5.26
N LEU A 95 2.06 12.96 -3.96
CA LEU A 95 2.54 11.70 -3.40
C LEU A 95 1.45 10.63 -3.45
N VAL A 96 0.22 10.98 -3.06
CA VAL A 96 -0.94 10.06 -3.09
C VAL A 96 -1.30 9.64 -4.51
N ALA A 97 -1.26 10.56 -5.47
CA ALA A 97 -1.53 10.26 -6.88
C ALA A 97 -0.55 9.23 -7.46
N ARG A 98 0.68 9.19 -6.94
CA ARG A 98 1.74 8.26 -7.33
C ARG A 98 1.94 7.12 -6.33
N ALA A 99 1.13 7.02 -5.30
CA ALA A 99 1.19 5.94 -4.34
C ALA A 99 0.56 4.68 -4.95
N ASN A 100 1.30 3.59 -4.82
CA ASN A 100 0.91 2.23 -5.18
C ASN A 100 0.43 1.50 -3.92
N GLY A 101 -0.12 0.30 -4.08
CA GLY A 101 -0.63 -0.48 -2.96
C GLY A 101 -2.11 -0.23 -2.72
N LEU A 102 -2.81 -1.34 -2.49
CA LEU A 102 -4.26 -1.43 -2.63
C LEU A 102 -5.00 -1.00 -1.35
N VAL A 103 -4.32 -1.09 -0.20
CA VAL A 103 -4.82 -0.66 1.12
C VAL A 103 -3.73 0.03 1.94
N PHE A 104 -2.52 -0.51 1.95
CA PHE A 104 -1.34 0.23 2.39
C PHE A 104 -0.83 1.09 1.24
N LEU A 105 -1.24 2.37 1.21
CA LEU A 105 -0.72 3.33 0.25
C LEU A 105 0.79 3.54 0.49
N ARG A 106 1.61 2.98 -0.40
CA ARG A 106 3.06 3.17 -0.45
C ARG A 106 3.44 4.07 -1.60
N VAL A 107 4.19 5.12 -1.30
CA VAL A 107 4.85 5.90 -2.33
C VAL A 107 6.07 5.11 -2.84
N PRO A 108 6.22 4.87 -4.16
CA PRO A 108 7.42 4.27 -4.72
C PRO A 108 8.67 5.03 -4.27
N LYS A 109 9.73 4.28 -3.92
CA LYS A 109 10.96 4.89 -3.40
C LYS A 109 11.54 5.91 -4.40
N SER A 110 11.54 5.61 -5.70
CA SER A 110 11.97 6.55 -6.75
C SER A 110 11.18 7.86 -6.70
N THR A 111 9.84 7.77 -6.72
CA THR A 111 8.94 8.94 -6.62
C THR A 111 9.23 9.79 -5.38
N LEU A 112 9.42 9.15 -4.21
CA LEU A 112 9.70 9.86 -2.97
C LEU A 112 11.09 10.52 -3.01
N MET A 113 12.10 9.78 -3.45
CA MET A 113 13.51 10.19 -3.42
C MET A 113 13.86 11.26 -4.48
N ASP A 114 13.12 11.30 -5.59
CA ASP A 114 13.27 12.32 -6.63
C ASP A 114 12.37 13.55 -6.39
N LEU A 115 11.59 13.58 -5.30
CA LEU A 115 10.76 14.73 -4.96
C LEU A 115 11.63 16.00 -4.81
N PRO A 116 11.34 17.08 -5.55
CA PRO A 116 12.12 18.32 -5.47
C PRO A 116 11.82 19.08 -4.17
N ILE A 117 12.80 19.09 -3.27
CA ILE A 117 12.73 19.80 -1.99
C ILE A 117 13.35 21.20 -2.15
N PRO A 118 12.60 22.28 -1.91
CA PRO A 118 13.18 23.62 -1.89
C PRO A 118 14.08 23.77 -0.65
N LEU A 119 15.28 24.34 -0.82
CA LEU A 119 16.15 24.69 0.30
C LEU A 119 15.64 25.98 0.96
N PRO A 120 15.53 26.04 2.30
CA PRO A 120 15.07 27.24 2.99
C PRO A 120 16.10 28.36 2.84
N THR A 121 15.63 29.55 2.44
CA THR A 121 16.44 30.77 2.38
C THR A 121 16.49 31.50 3.72
N ARG A 122 15.56 31.18 4.64
CA ARG A 122 15.46 31.76 5.98
C ARG A 122 15.07 30.69 6.99
N VAL A 123 15.59 30.81 8.21
CA VAL A 123 15.20 29.95 9.32
C VAL A 123 13.80 30.37 9.75
N THR A 124 12.85 29.45 9.65
CA THR A 124 11.46 29.71 10.04
C THR A 124 11.10 28.76 11.16
N ARG A 125 10.52 29.28 12.25
CA ARG A 125 10.06 28.43 13.36
C ARG A 125 8.77 27.72 12.93
N ILE A 126 8.89 26.43 12.63
CA ILE A 126 7.76 25.59 12.27
C ILE A 126 7.12 25.08 13.55
N ARG A 127 5.80 25.22 13.68
CA ARG A 127 5.07 24.66 14.83
C ARG A 127 5.23 23.14 14.82
N PRO A 128 5.53 22.50 15.96
CA PRO A 128 5.66 21.07 16.04
C PRO A 128 4.29 20.44 15.81
N ALA A 129 4.08 19.88 14.62
CA ALA A 129 3.00 18.96 14.32
C ALA A 129 3.63 17.57 14.19
N LYS A 130 2.98 16.58 14.80
CA LYS A 130 3.56 15.24 14.98
C LYS A 130 3.14 14.26 13.89
N GLU A 131 1.96 14.45 13.32
CA GLU A 131 1.37 13.54 12.32
C GLU A 131 0.50 14.32 11.34
N PHE A 132 0.58 13.97 10.06
CA PHE A 132 -0.29 14.45 9.00
C PHE A 132 -0.74 13.24 8.17
N SER A 133 -2.01 13.22 7.76
CA SER A 133 -2.55 12.16 6.94
C SER A 133 -3.38 12.68 5.78
N VAL A 134 -3.29 11.98 4.64
CA VAL A 134 -4.05 12.29 3.41
C VAL A 134 -4.63 11.00 2.83
N VAL A 135 -5.91 11.04 2.44
CA VAL A 135 -6.67 9.90 1.90
C VAL A 135 -6.64 9.91 0.37
N LYS A 136 -6.43 8.76 -0.27
CA LYS A 136 -6.65 8.60 -1.72
C LYS A 136 -8.14 8.47 -2.01
N LEU A 137 -8.76 9.54 -2.50
CA LEU A 137 -10.17 9.53 -2.91
C LEU A 137 -10.33 8.88 -4.30
N ASN A 138 -11.45 8.18 -4.51
CA ASN A 138 -11.93 7.68 -5.82
C ASN A 138 -11.08 6.62 -6.55
N ASN A 139 -10.57 5.58 -5.85
CA ASN A 139 -10.06 4.39 -6.55
C ASN A 139 -11.19 3.33 -6.73
N PRO A 140 -11.64 3.03 -7.96
CA PRO A 140 -12.69 2.04 -8.22
C PRO A 140 -12.37 0.65 -7.64
N PHE A 141 -11.10 0.24 -7.70
CA PHE A 141 -10.62 -1.01 -7.14
C PHE A 141 -10.80 -1.04 -5.61
N SER A 142 -10.38 0.02 -4.92
CA SER A 142 -10.45 0.09 -3.45
C SER A 142 -11.89 0.18 -2.95
N ARG A 143 -12.79 0.77 -3.74
CA ARG A 143 -14.24 0.74 -3.44
C ARG A 143 -14.77 -0.69 -3.54
N LEU A 144 -14.47 -1.39 -4.62
CA LEU A 144 -14.90 -2.78 -4.85
C LEU A 144 -14.40 -3.73 -3.76
N ILE A 145 -13.10 -3.68 -3.42
CA ILE A 145 -12.55 -4.49 -2.32
C ILE A 145 -13.22 -4.16 -0.99
N GLY A 146 -13.47 -2.88 -0.71
CA GLY A 146 -14.15 -2.47 0.52
C GLY A 146 -15.58 -3.00 0.62
N GLU A 147 -16.34 -2.95 -0.48
CA GLU A 147 -17.70 -3.50 -0.57
C GLU A 147 -17.69 -5.02 -0.35
N LEU A 148 -16.87 -5.76 -1.11
CA LEU A 148 -16.74 -7.21 -0.98
C LEU A 148 -16.28 -7.64 0.42
N HIS A 149 -15.33 -6.91 1.02
CA HIS A 149 -14.81 -7.23 2.35
C HIS A 149 -15.86 -6.97 3.45
N ASN A 150 -16.65 -5.90 3.34
CA ASN A 150 -17.75 -5.65 4.26
C ASN A 150 -18.80 -6.76 4.19
N ASP A 151 -19.14 -7.21 2.98
CA ASP A 151 -20.06 -8.35 2.79
C ASP A 151 -19.45 -9.64 3.35
N TYR A 152 -18.15 -9.86 3.19
CA TYR A 152 -17.44 -10.99 3.77
C TYR A 152 -17.56 -10.98 5.30
N LEU A 153 -17.29 -9.84 5.94
CA LEU A 153 -17.40 -9.69 7.39
C LEU A 153 -18.83 -9.88 7.88
N LEU A 154 -19.82 -9.35 7.15
CA LEU A 154 -21.24 -9.52 7.48
C LEU A 154 -21.64 -10.99 7.43
N ASN A 155 -21.24 -11.73 6.39
CA ASN A 155 -21.53 -13.16 6.27
C ASN A 155 -20.82 -13.97 7.35
N THR A 156 -19.57 -13.64 7.68
CA THR A 156 -18.81 -14.31 8.75
C THR A 156 -19.48 -14.12 10.11
N ARG A 157 -19.93 -12.90 10.44
CA ARG A 157 -20.65 -12.60 11.69
C ARG A 157 -21.99 -13.32 11.81
N ASN A 158 -22.65 -13.57 10.69
CA ASN A 158 -23.93 -14.29 10.63
C ASN A 158 -23.76 -15.81 10.42
N HIS A 159 -22.55 -16.35 10.59
CA HIS A 159 -22.23 -17.77 10.41
C HIS A 159 -22.54 -18.32 9.00
N ARG A 160 -22.61 -17.45 7.99
CA ARG A 160 -22.80 -17.80 6.58
C ARG A 160 -21.46 -18.09 5.90
N TYR A 161 -20.73 -19.08 6.41
CA TYR A 161 -19.34 -19.33 6.02
C TYR A 161 -19.17 -19.76 4.57
N ARG A 162 -20.16 -20.46 3.99
CA ARG A 162 -20.14 -20.81 2.56
C ARG A 162 -20.11 -19.55 1.68
N THR A 163 -20.99 -18.58 1.94
CA THR A 163 -20.99 -17.29 1.23
C THR A 163 -19.71 -16.52 1.48
N ALA A 164 -19.22 -16.52 2.73
CA ALA A 164 -17.95 -15.89 3.06
C ALA A 164 -16.76 -16.51 2.29
N ALA A 165 -16.73 -17.82 2.08
CA ALA A 165 -15.69 -18.48 1.26
C ALA A 165 -15.74 -18.07 -0.21
N ILE A 166 -16.95 -17.90 -0.78
CA ILE A 166 -17.12 -17.38 -2.14
C ILE A 166 -16.57 -15.96 -2.24
N LEU A 167 -16.93 -15.09 -1.27
CA LEU A 167 -16.46 -13.70 -1.22
C LEU A 167 -14.95 -13.61 -1.01
N ALA A 168 -14.37 -14.44 -0.13
CA ALA A 168 -12.92 -14.50 0.07
C ALA A 168 -12.19 -14.86 -1.23
N GLY A 169 -12.70 -15.85 -1.98
CA GLY A 169 -12.15 -16.20 -3.30
C GLY A 169 -12.28 -15.08 -4.32
N ALA A 170 -13.45 -14.41 -4.40
CA ALA A 170 -13.66 -13.28 -5.29
C ALA A 170 -12.72 -12.09 -4.97
N ILE A 171 -12.52 -11.80 -3.68
CA ILE A 171 -11.56 -10.79 -3.23
C ILE A 171 -10.14 -11.17 -3.68
N CYS A 172 -9.74 -12.44 -3.50
CA CYS A 172 -8.44 -12.92 -3.98
C CYS A 172 -8.28 -12.78 -5.49
N GLU A 173 -9.31 -13.10 -6.28
CA GLU A 173 -9.30 -12.93 -7.73
C GLU A 173 -9.05 -11.47 -8.12
N VAL A 174 -9.80 -10.54 -7.53
CA VAL A 174 -9.66 -9.10 -7.79
C VAL A 174 -8.26 -8.61 -7.42
N ILE A 175 -7.74 -9.00 -6.24
CA ILE A 175 -6.37 -8.64 -5.81
C ILE A 175 -5.32 -9.14 -6.81
N LEU A 176 -5.37 -10.42 -7.18
CA LEU A 176 -4.37 -11.02 -8.06
C LEU A 176 -4.44 -10.41 -9.46
N TYR A 177 -5.64 -10.17 -9.98
CA TYR A 177 -5.84 -9.48 -11.25
C TYR A 177 -5.15 -8.11 -11.26
N GLN A 178 -5.39 -7.30 -10.22
CA GLN A 178 -4.79 -5.98 -10.11
C GLN A 178 -3.27 -6.05 -9.91
N MET A 179 -2.78 -7.01 -9.12
CA MET A 179 -1.34 -7.23 -8.93
C MET A 179 -0.64 -7.54 -10.25
N LEU A 180 -1.25 -8.35 -11.13
CA LEU A 180 -0.68 -8.66 -12.45
C LEU A 180 -0.56 -7.40 -13.32
N ILE A 181 -1.58 -6.55 -13.32
CA ILE A 181 -1.53 -5.24 -14.00
C ILE A 181 -0.38 -4.38 -13.45
N GLU A 182 -0.21 -4.34 -12.12
CA GLU A 182 0.88 -3.59 -11.49
C GLU A 182 2.28 -4.13 -11.83
N GLN A 183 2.39 -5.43 -12.12
CA GLN A 183 3.63 -6.07 -12.59
C GLN A 183 3.82 -5.96 -14.12
N GLY A 184 2.99 -5.18 -14.80
CA GLY A 184 3.15 -4.87 -16.23
C GLY A 184 2.42 -5.82 -17.18
N VAL A 185 1.56 -6.72 -16.68
CA VAL A 185 0.69 -7.51 -17.56
C VAL A 185 -0.36 -6.60 -18.19
N SER A 186 -0.49 -6.65 -19.52
CA SER A 186 -1.47 -5.84 -20.24
C SER A 186 -2.90 -6.18 -19.82
N PRO A 187 -3.74 -5.19 -19.44
CA PRO A 187 -5.15 -5.41 -19.11
C PRO A 187 -5.90 -6.15 -20.21
N SER A 188 -5.63 -5.81 -21.48
CA SER A 188 -6.25 -6.48 -22.64
C SER A 188 -5.92 -7.97 -22.74
N HIS A 189 -4.76 -8.42 -22.28
CA HIS A 189 -4.45 -9.86 -22.24
C HIS A 189 -5.27 -10.59 -21.19
N LEU A 190 -5.52 -9.94 -20.05
CA LEU A 190 -6.34 -10.50 -18.97
C LEU A 190 -7.83 -10.47 -19.35
N GLU A 191 -8.32 -9.36 -19.91
CA GLU A 191 -9.74 -9.20 -20.29
C GLU A 191 -10.18 -10.16 -21.42
N ASN A 192 -9.30 -10.41 -22.40
CA ASN A 192 -9.60 -11.32 -23.51
C ASN A 192 -9.52 -12.80 -23.13
N ASP A 193 -9.05 -13.10 -21.91
CA ASP A 193 -8.95 -14.45 -21.42
C ASP A 193 -10.27 -14.96 -20.84
N ARG A 194 -11.04 -15.66 -21.68
CA ARG A 194 -12.37 -16.20 -21.33
C ARG A 194 -12.37 -17.23 -20.20
N SER A 195 -11.21 -17.76 -19.80
CA SER A 195 -11.07 -18.69 -18.68
C SER A 195 -10.30 -18.10 -17.50
N LEU A 196 -10.21 -16.77 -17.42
CA LEU A 196 -9.58 -16.09 -16.31
C LEU A 196 -10.41 -16.22 -15.04
N GLY A 197 -9.99 -17.14 -14.17
CA GLY A 197 -10.46 -17.26 -12.79
C GLY A 197 -9.28 -17.44 -11.85
N LEU A 198 -9.55 -17.63 -10.56
CA LEU A 198 -8.52 -17.69 -9.52
C LEU A 198 -7.37 -18.65 -9.84
N ASN A 199 -7.67 -19.84 -10.39
CA ASN A 199 -6.62 -20.80 -10.75
C ASN A 199 -5.62 -20.21 -11.75
N LYS A 200 -6.15 -19.61 -12.81
CA LYS A 200 -5.34 -19.09 -13.90
C LYS A 200 -4.55 -17.85 -13.48
N LEU A 201 -5.13 -17.03 -12.61
CA LEU A 201 -4.42 -15.93 -11.96
C LEU A 201 -3.24 -16.45 -11.12
N LEU A 202 -3.42 -17.53 -10.36
CA LEU A 202 -2.32 -18.18 -9.62
C LEU A 202 -1.25 -18.76 -10.55
N ASP A 203 -1.64 -19.28 -11.72
CA ASP A 203 -0.69 -19.74 -12.73
C ASP A 203 0.16 -18.58 -13.27
N TYR A 204 -0.45 -17.41 -13.56
CA TYR A 204 0.30 -16.21 -13.93
C TYR A 204 1.29 -15.78 -12.84
N VAL A 205 0.87 -15.81 -11.57
CA VAL A 205 1.75 -15.49 -10.42
C VAL A 205 2.99 -16.38 -10.41
N ARG A 206 2.82 -17.69 -10.63
CA ARG A 206 3.92 -18.67 -10.66
C ARG A 206 4.83 -18.49 -11.88
N VAL A 207 4.24 -18.28 -13.05
CA VAL A 207 5.00 -18.08 -14.30
C VAL A 207 5.88 -16.83 -14.21
N LEU A 208 5.36 -15.77 -13.59
CA LEU A 208 6.09 -14.53 -13.33
C LEU A 208 6.97 -14.58 -12.07
N GLN A 209 7.02 -15.73 -11.37
CA GLN A 209 7.79 -15.95 -10.14
C GLN A 209 7.49 -14.92 -9.03
N LEU A 210 6.28 -14.37 -9.01
CA LEU A 210 5.87 -13.36 -8.02
C LEU A 210 5.69 -13.99 -6.63
N ASP A 211 5.44 -15.30 -6.58
CA ASP A 211 5.33 -16.09 -5.36
C ASP A 211 6.65 -16.29 -4.62
N GLN A 212 7.80 -15.99 -5.26
CA GLN A 212 9.11 -16.04 -4.61
C GLN A 212 9.39 -14.84 -3.69
N GLN A 213 8.54 -13.80 -3.73
CA GLN A 213 8.68 -12.66 -2.84
C GLN A 213 8.50 -13.07 -1.37
N THR A 214 9.37 -12.57 -0.50
CA THR A 214 9.35 -12.93 0.92
C THR A 214 7.97 -12.68 1.54
N GLY A 215 7.39 -13.73 2.11
CA GLY A 215 6.11 -13.67 2.81
C GLY A 215 4.87 -13.75 1.91
N PHE A 216 5.02 -13.97 0.60
CA PHE A 216 3.88 -14.12 -0.30
C PHE A 216 2.99 -15.31 0.11
N PRO A 217 1.67 -15.13 0.29
CA PRO A 217 0.78 -16.11 0.92
C PRO A 217 0.25 -17.14 -0.09
N ILE A 218 1.13 -17.75 -0.90
CA ILE A 218 0.71 -18.62 -2.01
C ILE A 218 -0.07 -19.85 -1.51
N SER A 219 0.33 -20.43 -0.38
CA SER A 219 -0.35 -21.59 0.20
C SER A 219 -1.76 -21.25 0.67
N GLN A 220 -1.95 -20.07 1.28
CA GLN A 220 -3.28 -19.61 1.67
C GLN A 220 -4.16 -19.29 0.46
N LEU A 221 -3.60 -18.70 -0.60
CA LEU A 221 -4.36 -18.42 -1.83
C LEU A 221 -4.85 -19.72 -2.50
N VAL A 222 -4.01 -20.76 -2.56
CA VAL A 222 -4.41 -22.09 -3.08
C VAL A 222 -5.47 -22.74 -2.19
N GLU A 223 -5.35 -22.61 -0.87
CA GLU A 223 -6.35 -23.14 0.06
C GLU A 223 -7.71 -22.42 -0.09
N LEU A 224 -7.71 -21.10 -0.19
CA LEU A 224 -8.92 -20.30 -0.42
C LEU A 224 -9.57 -20.62 -1.76
N GLN A 225 -8.77 -20.85 -2.80
CA GLN A 225 -9.27 -21.34 -4.08
C GLN A 225 -10.01 -22.67 -3.92
N ARG A 226 -9.41 -23.63 -3.21
CA ARG A 226 -10.05 -24.92 -2.93
C ARG A 226 -11.36 -24.73 -2.17
N ASN A 227 -11.36 -23.92 -1.12
CA ASN A 227 -12.54 -23.67 -0.28
C ASN A 227 -13.66 -22.96 -1.05
N ARG A 228 -13.32 -21.97 -1.88
CA ARG A 228 -14.28 -21.31 -2.80
C ARG A 228 -14.85 -22.31 -3.80
N ASN A 229 -14.03 -23.20 -4.34
CA ASN A 229 -14.48 -24.21 -5.30
C ASN A 229 -15.46 -25.22 -4.66
N GLU A 230 -15.22 -25.66 -3.43
CA GLU A 230 -16.21 -26.43 -2.66
C GLU A 230 -17.51 -25.66 -2.42
N ALA A 231 -17.42 -24.35 -2.19
CA ALA A 231 -18.55 -23.50 -1.84
C ALA A 231 -19.46 -23.15 -3.03
N VAL A 232 -18.97 -23.23 -4.27
CA VAL A 232 -19.68 -22.70 -5.46
C VAL A 232 -19.93 -23.72 -6.56
N HIS A 233 -19.08 -24.73 -6.73
CA HIS A 233 -19.24 -25.66 -7.87
C HIS A 233 -20.29 -26.72 -7.59
N ALA A 234 -21.34 -26.74 -8.42
CA ALA A 234 -22.48 -27.65 -8.29
C ALA A 234 -22.09 -29.12 -8.09
N GLY A 235 -21.13 -29.61 -8.87
CA GLY A 235 -20.65 -30.99 -8.74
C GLY A 235 -20.02 -31.32 -7.38
N ARG A 236 -19.47 -30.33 -6.67
CA ARG A 236 -18.98 -30.51 -5.29
C ARG A 236 -20.11 -30.33 -4.28
N LEU A 237 -20.96 -29.33 -4.49
CA LEU A 237 -22.09 -29.04 -3.61
C LEU A 237 -23.10 -30.18 -3.50
N VAL A 238 -23.34 -30.91 -4.59
CA VAL A 238 -24.29 -32.03 -4.63
C VAL A 238 -23.66 -33.32 -4.10
N ASN A 239 -22.36 -33.52 -4.36
CA ASN A 239 -21.69 -34.80 -4.10
C ASN A 239 -20.78 -34.79 -2.86
N SER A 240 -20.67 -33.67 -2.14
CA SER A 240 -19.85 -33.54 -0.94
C SER A 240 -20.68 -33.07 0.24
N GLU A 241 -20.57 -33.80 1.35
CA GLU A 241 -21.13 -33.40 2.65
C GLU A 241 -20.24 -32.38 3.39
N ARG A 242 -19.15 -31.89 2.78
CA ARG A 242 -18.24 -30.96 3.45
C ARG A 242 -18.95 -29.66 3.80
N GLU A 243 -19.09 -29.41 5.10
CA GLU A 243 -19.51 -28.13 5.64
C GLU A 243 -18.33 -27.15 5.65
N ILE A 244 -18.58 -25.90 5.23
CA ILE A 244 -17.60 -24.83 5.30
C ILE A 244 -17.74 -24.15 6.66
N SER A 245 -16.62 -24.02 7.36
CA SER A 245 -16.52 -23.50 8.72
C SER A 245 -15.70 -22.21 8.78
N ALA A 246 -15.65 -21.57 9.94
CA ALA A 246 -14.78 -20.42 10.18
C ALA A 246 -13.29 -20.74 9.95
N LYS A 247 -12.86 -21.98 10.25
CA LYS A 247 -11.47 -22.42 10.09
C LYS A 247 -11.02 -22.36 8.62
N ASP A 248 -11.94 -22.66 7.71
CA ASP A 248 -11.68 -22.63 6.26
C ASP A 248 -11.44 -21.21 5.73
N LEU A 249 -11.71 -20.19 6.55
CA LEU A 249 -11.54 -18.77 6.22
C LEU A 249 -10.29 -18.16 6.87
N GLU A 250 -9.61 -18.87 7.79
CA GLU A 250 -8.45 -18.32 8.53
C GLU A 250 -7.31 -17.89 7.59
N GLY A 251 -7.09 -18.64 6.50
CA GLY A 251 -6.10 -18.31 5.48
C GLY A 251 -6.34 -16.94 4.84
N PHE A 252 -7.59 -16.49 4.77
CA PHE A 252 -7.94 -15.19 4.21
C PHE A 252 -7.37 -14.03 5.03
N ASN A 253 -7.31 -14.16 6.36
CA ASN A 253 -6.73 -13.13 7.22
C ASN A 253 -5.25 -12.86 6.90
N LEU A 254 -4.51 -13.90 6.50
CA LEU A 254 -3.11 -13.77 6.10
C LEU A 254 -2.97 -13.10 4.73
N VAL A 255 -3.87 -13.40 3.80
CA VAL A 255 -3.95 -12.73 2.48
C VAL A 255 -4.27 -11.25 2.67
N VAL A 256 -5.33 -10.95 3.43
CA VAL A 256 -5.71 -9.60 3.87
C VAL A 256 -4.51 -8.88 4.48
N LYS A 257 -3.81 -9.50 5.44
CA LYS A 257 -2.64 -8.89 6.08
C LYS A 257 -1.50 -8.63 5.10
N TYR A 258 -1.22 -9.55 4.18
CA TYR A 258 -0.13 -9.42 3.22
C TYR A 258 -0.38 -8.31 2.20
N PHE A 259 -1.56 -8.28 1.59
CA PHE A 259 -1.93 -7.26 0.61
C PHE A 259 -2.32 -5.93 1.26
N GLY A 260 -2.51 -5.94 2.59
CA GLY A 260 -3.25 -4.94 3.34
C GLY A 260 -4.69 -4.98 2.88
N ILE A 261 -5.63 -5.42 3.71
CA ILE A 261 -7.07 -5.18 3.54
C ILE A 261 -7.63 -4.75 4.90
#